data_AF-A0AAJ0GPG3-F1
#
_entry.id   AF-A0AAJ0GPG3-F1
#
_cell.length_a   1.000
_cell.length_b   1.000
_cell.length_c   1.000
_cell.angle_alpha   90.00
_cell.angle_beta   90.00
_cell.angle_gamma   90.00
#
_symmetry.space_group_name_H-M   'P 1'
#
loop_
_entity.id
_entity.type
_entity.pdbx_description
1 polymer ?
#
loop_
_entity_poly.entity_id
_entity_poly.type
_entity_poly.pdbx_seq_one_letter_code
_entity_poly.pdbx_strand_id
1 'polypeptide(L)'
;MAQAIAEFPKYKPRDNKFSIWSESYGGHYGQPFADFFTKQNQKIADGTLGDGAVPLRLDTVGIVNGCLDILTQMPSYPRMAHNNTYGVQTINETEYNARVNSFPACRQRVEACRALAAAQDPTGLGNVDEVNKACSGAF
;
A
#
# COMPACT_ATOMS: atom_id res chain seq x y z
N MET A 1 1.49 8.13 -18.47
CA MET A 1 1.02 9.31 -17.72
C MET A 1 1.51 10.65 -18.29
N ALA A 2 2.74 10.75 -18.83
CA ALA A 2 3.16 11.92 -19.61
C ALA A 2 2.22 12.20 -20.80
N GLN A 3 1.72 11.15 -21.47
CA GLN A 3 0.65 11.26 -22.48
C GLN A 3 -0.64 11.86 -21.91
N ALA A 4 -1.14 11.39 -20.77
CA ALA A 4 -2.37 11.92 -20.19
C ALA A 4 -2.27 13.44 -19.92
N ILE A 5 -1.21 13.93 -19.28
CA ILE A 5 -1.08 15.38 -19.01
C ILE A 5 -0.83 16.18 -20.30
N ALA A 6 -0.11 15.60 -21.28
CA ALA A 6 0.07 16.21 -22.59
C ALA A 6 -1.25 16.30 -23.39
N GLU A 7 -2.13 15.31 -23.26
CA GLU A 7 -3.45 15.25 -23.87
C GLU A 7 -4.47 16.15 -23.15
N PHE A 8 -4.20 16.53 -21.90
CA PHE A 8 -5.03 17.42 -21.10
C PHE A 8 -4.30 18.73 -20.73
N PRO A 9 -3.95 19.60 -21.70
CA PRO A 9 -3.17 20.82 -21.46
C PRO A 9 -3.85 21.79 -20.49
N LYS A 10 -5.19 21.77 -20.42
CA LYS A 10 -5.98 22.56 -19.44
C LYS A 10 -5.67 22.18 -17.98
N TYR A 11 -5.32 20.92 -17.73
CA TYR A 11 -5.05 20.39 -16.38
C TYR A 11 -3.56 20.23 -16.10
N LYS A 12 -2.70 20.77 -16.97
CA LYS A 12 -1.26 20.76 -16.73
C LYS A 12 -0.94 21.58 -15.47
N PRO A 13 -0.35 20.97 -14.43
CA PRO A 13 0.02 21.72 -13.23
C PRO A 13 1.10 22.74 -13.59
N ARG A 14 0.99 23.96 -13.04
CA ARG A 14 1.97 25.05 -13.30
C ARG A 14 3.42 24.62 -13.05
N ASP A 15 3.61 23.76 -12.05
CA ASP A 15 4.91 23.34 -11.54
C ASP A 15 5.21 21.84 -11.82
N ASN A 16 4.41 21.20 -12.68
CA ASN A 16 4.36 19.74 -12.87
C ASN A 16 4.20 18.97 -11.56
N LYS A 17 3.58 19.59 -10.55
CA LYS A 17 3.31 18.99 -9.25
C LYS A 17 2.00 18.23 -9.25
N PHE A 18 1.95 17.11 -8.54
CA PHE A 18 0.72 16.37 -8.32
C PHE A 18 0.68 15.75 -6.92
N SER A 19 -0.52 15.43 -6.45
CA SER A 19 -0.74 14.71 -5.19
C SER A 19 -1.43 13.39 -5.46
N ILE A 20 -1.15 12.39 -4.63
CA ILE A 20 -1.84 11.10 -4.62
C ILE A 20 -2.74 11.10 -3.39
N TRP A 21 -4.03 10.85 -3.59
CA TRP A 21 -4.98 10.60 -2.50
C TRP A 21 -5.59 9.23 -2.71
N SER A 22 -5.60 8.41 -1.66
CA SER A 22 -6.10 7.04 -1.74
C SER A 22 -6.75 6.63 -0.43
N GLU A 23 -7.65 5.65 -0.50
CA GLU A 23 -8.40 5.15 0.65
C GLU A 23 -8.33 3.63 0.74
N SER A 24 -8.43 3.06 1.96
CA SER A 24 -8.57 1.62 2.16
C SER A 24 -7.36 0.85 1.59
N TYR A 25 -7.58 -0.06 0.64
CA TYR A 25 -6.50 -0.77 -0.06
C TYR A 25 -5.59 0.16 -0.87
N GLY A 26 -6.02 1.41 -1.07
CA GLY A 26 -5.17 2.52 -1.50
C GLY A 26 -3.89 2.67 -0.66
N GLY A 27 -3.87 2.27 0.61
CA GLY A 27 -2.64 2.19 1.40
C GLY A 27 -1.59 1.19 0.89
N HIS A 28 -1.96 0.25 0.02
CA HIS A 28 -1.01 -0.59 -0.70
C HIS A 28 -0.58 0.00 -2.04
N TYR A 29 -1.33 0.96 -2.60
CA TYR A 29 -1.03 1.56 -3.91
C TYR A 29 -0.37 2.93 -3.82
N GLY A 30 -0.75 3.74 -2.84
CA GLY A 30 -0.32 5.12 -2.69
C GLY A 30 1.19 5.25 -2.57
N GLN A 31 1.82 4.47 -1.67
CA GLN A 31 3.27 4.51 -1.50
C GLN A 31 4.03 3.94 -2.71
N PRO A 32 3.70 2.76 -3.28
CA PRO A 32 4.41 2.27 -4.46
C PRO A 32 4.27 3.18 -5.69
N PHE A 33 3.11 3.82 -5.87
CA PHE A 33 2.96 4.80 -6.96
C PHE A 33 3.82 6.04 -6.71
N ALA A 34 3.85 6.55 -5.49
CA ALA A 34 4.75 7.65 -5.11
C ALA A 34 6.23 7.34 -5.37
N ASP A 35 6.68 6.14 -4.98
CA ASP A 35 8.03 5.65 -5.25
C ASP A 35 8.31 5.53 -6.75
N PHE A 36 7.36 4.97 -7.52
CA PHE A 36 7.47 4.88 -8.97
C PHE A 36 7.73 6.23 -9.62
N PHE A 37 6.93 7.27 -9.33
CA PHE A 37 7.13 8.61 -9.92
C PHE A 37 8.47 9.22 -9.50
N THR A 38 8.87 9.03 -8.26
CA THR A 38 10.17 9.50 -7.76
C THR A 38 11.32 8.86 -8.54
N LYS A 39 11.27 7.54 -8.76
CA LYS A 39 12.25 6.79 -9.56
C LYS A 39 12.22 7.17 -11.04
N GLN A 40 11.05 7.43 -11.63
CA GLN A 40 11.00 7.91 -13.02
C GLN A 40 11.65 9.30 -13.17
N ASN A 41 11.43 10.21 -12.22
CA ASN A 41 12.08 11.52 -12.25
C ASN A 41 13.61 11.42 -12.13
N GLN A 42 14.13 10.49 -11.33
CA GLN A 42 15.56 10.21 -11.27
C GLN A 42 16.09 9.76 -12.62
N LYS A 43 15.41 8.80 -13.28
CA LYS A 43 15.80 8.34 -14.62
C LYS A 43 15.79 9.45 -15.67
N ILE A 44 14.84 10.40 -15.58
CA ILE A 44 14.80 11.60 -16.44
C ILE A 44 16.02 12.49 -16.17
N ALA A 45 16.33 12.76 -14.90
CA ALA A 45 17.49 13.58 -14.53
C ALA A 45 18.82 12.96 -14.99
N ASP A 46 18.91 11.63 -14.94
CA ASP A 46 20.09 10.87 -15.35
C ASP A 46 20.15 10.61 -16.86
N GLY A 47 19.15 11.07 -17.63
CA GLY A 47 19.07 10.86 -19.09
C GLY A 47 18.85 9.40 -19.52
N THR A 48 18.47 8.52 -18.58
CA THR A 48 18.21 7.10 -18.85
C THR A 48 16.76 6.81 -19.23
N LEU A 49 15.86 7.77 -18.99
CA LEU A 49 14.50 7.75 -19.53
C LEU A 49 14.49 8.55 -20.84
N GLY A 50 14.08 7.90 -21.94
CA GLY A 50 14.22 8.43 -23.30
C GLY A 50 13.60 9.80 -23.57
N ASP A 51 13.91 10.33 -24.75
CA ASP A 51 13.52 11.68 -25.16
C ASP A 51 12.01 11.94 -25.07
N GLY A 52 11.65 13.12 -24.58
CA GLY A 52 10.25 13.56 -24.43
C GLY A 52 9.60 13.24 -23.09
N ALA A 53 10.31 12.57 -22.16
CA ALA A 53 9.82 12.38 -20.80
C ALA A 53 9.80 13.71 -20.01
N VAL A 54 8.66 14.01 -19.38
CA VAL A 54 8.47 15.23 -18.57
C VAL A 54 8.42 14.84 -17.09
N PRO A 55 9.25 15.45 -16.22
CA PRO A 55 9.25 15.13 -14.80
C PRO A 55 7.96 15.60 -14.13
N LEU A 56 7.35 14.71 -13.34
CA LEU A 56 6.17 14.99 -12.52
C LEU A 56 6.55 14.91 -11.05
N ARG A 57 6.55 16.05 -10.36
CA ARG A 57 7.01 16.13 -8.96
C ARG A 57 5.88 15.77 -8.02
N LEU A 58 6.11 14.75 -7.21
CA LEU A 58 5.21 14.39 -6.13
C LEU A 58 5.22 15.49 -5.06
N ASP A 59 4.04 16.00 -4.70
CA ASP A 59 3.87 17.04 -3.69
C ASP A 59 3.34 16.48 -2.37
N THR A 60 2.30 15.62 -2.44
CA THR A 60 1.69 15.02 -1.25
C THR A 60 1.18 13.61 -1.55
N VAL A 61 1.30 12.72 -0.56
CA VAL A 61 0.62 11.42 -0.53
C VAL A 61 -0.33 11.40 0.67
N GLY A 62 -1.63 11.46 0.40
CA GLY A 62 -2.68 11.32 1.39
C GLY A 62 -3.24 9.90 1.38
N ILE A 63 -3.21 9.25 2.54
CA ILE A 63 -3.81 7.93 2.76
C ILE A 63 -4.93 8.07 3.79
N VAL A 64 -6.16 7.81 3.36
CA VAL A 64 -7.37 7.87 4.20
C VAL A 64 -7.75 6.45 4.60
N ASN A 65 -7.85 6.17 5.91
CA ASN A 65 -8.27 4.86 6.43
C ASN A 65 -7.55 3.65 5.75
N GLY A 66 -6.25 3.79 5.49
CA GLY A 66 -5.51 2.85 4.66
C GLY A 66 -5.15 1.53 5.34
N CYS A 67 -5.16 0.45 4.57
CA CYS A 67 -4.47 -0.80 4.91
C CYS A 67 -3.01 -0.66 4.48
N LEU A 68 -2.11 -0.59 5.45
CA LEU A 68 -0.68 -0.26 5.27
C LEU A 68 0.21 -1.39 5.82
N ASP A 69 0.01 -1.72 7.09
CA ASP A 69 0.77 -2.76 7.77
C ASP A 69 -0.17 -3.62 8.62
N ILE A 70 -0.49 -4.78 8.08
CA ILE A 70 -1.44 -5.73 8.67
C ILE A 70 -0.96 -6.24 10.04
N LEU A 71 0.36 -6.38 10.25
CA LEU A 71 0.90 -6.83 11.54
C LEU A 71 0.66 -5.80 12.66
N THR A 72 0.74 -4.51 12.35
CA THR A 72 0.40 -3.43 13.28
C THR A 72 -1.10 -3.25 13.43
N GLN A 73 -1.85 -3.32 12.33
CA GLN A 73 -3.26 -2.97 12.32
C GLN A 73 -4.17 -4.10 12.85
N MET A 74 -3.87 -5.37 12.58
CA MET A 74 -4.79 -6.47 12.91
C MET A 74 -5.17 -6.57 14.39
N PRO A 75 -4.26 -6.41 15.36
CA PRO A 75 -4.62 -6.45 16.77
C PRO A 75 -5.62 -5.36 17.19
N SER A 76 -5.74 -4.28 16.42
CA SER A 76 -6.67 -3.19 16.71
C SER A 76 -8.11 -3.50 16.34
N TYR A 77 -8.36 -4.40 15.39
CA TYR A 77 -9.72 -4.74 14.93
C TYR A 77 -10.60 -5.33 16.04
N PRO A 78 -10.19 -6.37 16.78
CA PRO A 78 -11.02 -6.89 17.87
C PRO A 78 -11.20 -5.86 19.00
N ARG A 79 -10.19 -5.01 19.27
CA ARG A 79 -10.33 -3.91 20.22
C ARG A 79 -11.38 -2.91 19.76
N MET A 80 -11.36 -2.51 18.50
CA MET A 80 -12.36 -1.59 17.92
C MET A 80 -13.77 -2.19 17.92
N ALA A 81 -13.91 -3.51 17.75
CA ALA A 81 -15.21 -4.18 17.79
C ALA A 81 -15.76 -4.36 19.21
N HIS A 82 -14.89 -4.58 20.21
CA HIS A 82 -15.30 -4.85 21.59
C HIS A 82 -15.33 -3.60 22.49
N ASN A 83 -14.35 -2.72 22.35
CA ASN A 83 -14.13 -1.56 23.23
C ASN A 83 -13.59 -0.36 22.43
N ASN A 84 -14.48 0.36 21.75
CA ASN A 84 -14.16 1.58 21.01
C ASN A 84 -14.63 2.86 21.72
N THR A 85 -14.16 3.99 21.20
CA THR A 85 -14.50 5.34 21.68
C THR A 85 -15.93 5.79 21.37
N TYR A 86 -16.70 5.00 20.62
CA TYR A 86 -18.09 5.28 20.28
C TYR A 86 -19.07 4.64 21.27
N GLY A 87 -18.59 3.84 22.23
CA GLY A 87 -19.45 3.11 23.17
C GLY A 87 -20.25 1.99 22.51
N VAL A 88 -19.84 1.53 21.33
CA VAL A 88 -20.50 0.44 20.59
C VAL A 88 -19.72 -0.85 20.78
N GLN A 89 -20.38 -1.90 21.24
CA GLN A 89 -19.82 -3.24 21.33
C GLN A 89 -20.52 -4.14 20.30
N THR A 90 -19.79 -4.55 19.27
CA THR A 90 -20.32 -5.37 18.16
C THR A 90 -20.02 -6.86 18.30
N ILE A 91 -19.11 -7.24 19.22
CA ILE A 91 -18.76 -8.63 19.53
C ILE A 91 -18.78 -8.85 21.04
N ASN A 92 -19.04 -10.08 21.49
CA ASN A 92 -18.96 -10.42 22.92
C ASN A 92 -17.52 -10.80 23.34
N GLU A 93 -17.31 -10.97 24.66
CA GLU A 93 -16.01 -11.31 25.24
C GLU A 93 -15.44 -12.63 24.71
N THR A 94 -16.28 -13.63 24.44
CA THR A 94 -15.85 -14.91 23.87
C THR A 94 -15.30 -14.73 22.46
N GLU A 95 -15.99 -13.95 21.62
CA GLU A 95 -15.54 -13.62 20.27
C GLU A 95 -14.27 -12.77 20.28
N TYR A 96 -14.20 -11.76 21.15
CA TYR A 96 -13.01 -10.92 21.33
C TYR A 96 -11.78 -11.77 21.62
N ASN A 97 -11.85 -12.64 22.62
CA ASN A 97 -10.76 -13.53 23.00
C ASN A 97 -10.39 -14.50 21.87
N ALA A 98 -11.38 -15.04 21.14
CA ALA A 98 -11.10 -15.89 19.98
C ALA A 98 -10.30 -15.15 18.89
N ARG A 99 -10.63 -13.89 18.60
CA ARG A 99 -9.89 -13.08 17.60
C ARG A 99 -8.48 -12.74 18.07
N VAL A 100 -8.32 -12.30 19.32
CA VAL A 100 -7.00 -12.00 19.91
C VAL A 100 -6.11 -13.25 19.87
N ASN A 101 -6.65 -14.40 20.27
CA ASN A 101 -5.90 -15.67 20.29
C ASN A 101 -5.57 -16.22 18.91
N SER A 102 -6.29 -15.79 17.85
CA SER A 102 -5.97 -16.20 16.46
C SER A 102 -4.78 -15.44 15.85
N PHE A 103 -4.46 -14.25 16.40
CA PHE A 103 -3.46 -13.35 15.80
C PHE A 103 -2.04 -13.96 15.66
N PRO A 104 -1.51 -14.75 16.61
CA PRO A 104 -0.19 -15.37 16.43
C PRO A 104 -0.08 -16.22 15.15
N ALA A 105 -1.11 -16.99 14.81
CA ALA A 105 -1.12 -17.79 13.59
C ALA A 105 -1.22 -16.90 12.33
N CYS A 106 -2.00 -15.82 12.38
CA CYS A 106 -2.06 -14.83 11.30
C CYS A 106 -0.71 -14.15 11.09
N ARG A 107 -0.05 -13.71 12.18
CA ARG A 107 1.28 -13.11 12.15
C ARG A 107 2.29 -14.02 11.47
N GLN A 108 2.32 -15.30 11.83
CA GLN A 108 3.24 -16.26 11.24
C GLN A 108 3.07 -16.37 9.72
N ARG A 109 1.83 -16.36 9.22
CA ARG A 109 1.55 -16.41 7.76
C ARG A 109 2.05 -15.16 7.05
N VAL A 110 1.84 -13.98 7.63
CA VAL A 110 2.32 -12.71 7.09
C VAL A 110 3.85 -12.66 7.07
N GLU A 111 4.50 -13.07 8.15
CA GLU A 111 5.96 -13.10 8.24
C GLU A 111 6.56 -14.09 7.22
N ALA A 112 5.95 -15.26 7.04
CA ALA A 112 6.35 -16.23 6.02
C ALA A 112 6.20 -15.67 4.59
N CYS A 113 5.05 -15.05 4.28
CA CYS A 113 4.84 -14.37 3.00
C CYS A 113 5.91 -13.28 2.75
N ARG A 114 6.17 -12.42 3.74
CA ARG A 114 7.18 -11.34 3.63
C ARG A 114 8.58 -11.89 3.42
N ALA A 115 8.97 -12.93 4.15
CA ALA A 115 10.26 -13.57 4.01
C ALA A 115 10.43 -14.18 2.60
N LEU A 116 9.41 -14.87 2.10
CA LEU A 116 9.43 -15.49 0.78
C LEU A 116 9.45 -14.44 -0.34
N ALA A 117 8.63 -13.40 -0.24
CA ALA A 117 8.63 -12.28 -1.19
C ALA A 117 9.99 -11.58 -1.22
N ALA A 118 10.62 -11.32 -0.07
CA ALA A 118 11.95 -10.73 -0.01
C ALA A 118 13.03 -11.61 -0.66
N ALA A 119 12.91 -12.93 -0.54
CA ALA A 119 13.86 -13.88 -1.10
C ALA A 119 13.66 -14.15 -2.60
N GLN A 120 12.41 -14.22 -3.06
CA GLN A 120 12.07 -14.74 -4.39
C GLN A 120 11.39 -13.73 -5.32
N ASP A 121 10.74 -12.69 -4.81
CA ASP A 121 10.15 -11.59 -5.60
C ASP A 121 10.58 -10.20 -5.05
N PRO A 122 11.88 -9.89 -5.04
CA PRO A 122 12.40 -8.65 -4.45
C PRO A 122 11.93 -7.39 -5.18
N THR A 123 11.45 -7.54 -6.42
CA THR A 123 10.89 -6.47 -7.25
C THR A 123 9.37 -6.33 -7.13
N GLY A 124 8.69 -7.26 -6.46
CA GLY A 124 7.25 -7.24 -6.25
C GLY A 124 6.44 -7.30 -7.54
N LEU A 125 6.89 -8.11 -8.52
CA LEU A 125 6.22 -8.24 -9.81
C LEU A 125 4.96 -9.12 -9.73
N GLY A 126 4.83 -9.94 -8.69
CA GLY A 126 3.68 -10.82 -8.50
C GLY A 126 3.64 -12.00 -9.49
N ASN A 127 4.79 -12.36 -10.07
CA ASN A 127 4.92 -13.43 -11.07
C ASN A 127 5.58 -14.71 -10.52
N VAL A 128 5.72 -14.82 -9.19
CA VAL A 128 6.26 -16.01 -8.51
C VAL A 128 5.13 -16.75 -7.83
N ASP A 129 4.72 -17.89 -8.38
CA ASP A 129 3.57 -18.67 -7.90
C ASP A 129 3.70 -19.11 -6.43
N GLU A 130 4.92 -19.47 -6.00
CA GLU A 130 5.19 -19.87 -4.61
C GLU A 130 4.92 -18.71 -3.64
N VAL A 131 5.42 -17.51 -3.98
CA VAL A 131 5.18 -16.27 -3.23
C VAL A 131 3.69 -15.94 -3.20
N ASN A 132 3.04 -15.95 -4.37
CA ASN A 132 1.61 -15.66 -4.49
C ASN A 132 0.76 -16.61 -3.63
N LYS A 133 1.10 -17.91 -3.64
CA LYS A 133 0.43 -18.90 -2.80
C LYS A 133 0.63 -18.63 -1.31
N ALA A 134 1.86 -18.37 -0.87
CA ALA A 134 2.15 -18.04 0.52
C ALA A 134 1.42 -16.76 0.98
N CYS A 135 1.36 -15.75 0.12
CA CYS A 135 0.78 -14.44 0.44
C CYS A 135 -0.75 -14.40 0.35
N SER A 136 -1.38 -15.24 -0.49
CA SER A 136 -2.84 -15.29 -0.61
C SER A 136 -3.58 -15.69 0.67
N GLY A 137 -2.91 -16.41 1.59
CA GLY A 137 -3.47 -16.79 2.89
C GLY A 137 -2.91 -15.98 4.07
N ALA A 138 -2.11 -14.95 3.79
CA ALA A 138 -1.51 -14.08 4.80
C ALA A 138 -2.42 -12.91 5.22
N PHE A 139 -3.46 -12.62 4.43
CA PHE A 139 -4.44 -11.57 4.69
C PHE A 139 -5.84 -12.15 4.88
#